data_AF-A0A8J9X905-F1
#
_entry.id   AF-A0A8J9X905-F1
#
_cell.length_a   1.000
_cell.length_b   1.000
_cell.length_c   1.000
_cell.angle_alpha   90.00
_cell.angle_beta   90.00
_cell.angle_gamma   90.00
#
_symmetry.space_group_name_H-M   'P 1'
#
loop_
_entity.id
_entity.type
_entity.pdbx_description
1 polymer ?
#
loop_
_entity_poly.entity_id
_entity_poly.type
_entity_poly.pdbx_seq_one_letter_code
_entity_poly.pdbx_strand_id
1 'polypeptide(L)'
;RKSQFAHAFEDFICTHGAPNALLSDNARAQIGKQALQILRMYAIDDMQCEPHHQHQNYAERRIQEVKKMVNTIMDCTNTPPEYWLLCLFYVTYLLNCLAVESLNWRTPLQVACGQRPDISALLLFRWFEPVYYYDPDHASFPSQSREKTGRWIGVAEHKGDALTYWILTDNTHQAVARSVVCSANVDNGLKNHRAANSSPDGGEPSNPKPIVLALSDLRNPAAINPSLFESPAFSPDELI
;
A
#
# COMPACT_ATOMS: atom_id res chain seq x y z
N ARG A 1 6.74 28.34 9.12
CA ARG A 1 5.29 28.21 8.84
C ARG A 1 4.81 29.08 7.69
N LYS A 2 5.12 30.40 7.60
CA LYS A 2 4.64 31.25 6.48
C LYS A 2 5.09 30.79 5.08
N SER A 3 6.30 30.24 4.94
CA SER A 3 6.83 29.73 3.66
C SER A 3 6.24 28.39 3.21
N GLN A 4 5.58 27.65 4.11
CA GLN A 4 5.06 26.31 3.77
C GLN A 4 3.85 26.37 2.84
N PHE A 5 3.02 27.42 2.96
CA PHE A 5 1.86 27.59 2.08
C PHE A 5 2.29 27.85 0.63
N ALA A 6 3.27 28.74 0.42
CA ALA A 6 3.75 29.10 -0.91
C ALA A 6 4.27 27.87 -1.68
N HIS A 7 5.13 27.06 -1.05
CA HIS A 7 5.62 25.83 -1.67
C HIS A 7 4.51 24.81 -1.92
N ALA A 8 3.62 24.57 -0.95
CA ALA A 8 2.50 23.66 -1.15
C ALA A 8 1.56 24.13 -2.28
N PHE A 9 1.40 25.44 -2.46
CA PHE A 9 0.60 26.00 -3.54
C PHE A 9 1.29 25.87 -4.91
N GLU A 10 2.62 26.04 -4.97
CA GLU A 10 3.41 25.73 -6.17
C GLU A 10 3.31 24.25 -6.54
N ASP A 11 3.44 23.34 -5.57
CA ASP A 11 3.28 21.90 -5.78
C ASP A 11 1.87 21.56 -6.31
N PHE A 12 0.84 22.22 -5.77
CA PHE A 12 -0.53 22.09 -6.26
C PHE A 12 -0.65 22.56 -7.72
N ILE A 13 -0.09 23.72 -8.07
CA ILE A 13 -0.10 24.23 -9.45
C ILE A 13 0.65 23.28 -10.40
N CYS A 14 1.77 22.70 -9.97
CA CYS A 14 2.52 21.74 -10.77
C CYS A 14 1.73 20.45 -11.02
N THR A 15 0.94 20.01 -10.03
CA THR A 15 0.22 18.73 -10.09
C THR A 15 -1.12 18.85 -10.83
N HIS A 16 -1.87 19.93 -10.57
CA HIS A 16 -3.26 20.08 -11.05
C HIS A 16 -3.45 21.25 -12.02
N GLY A 17 -2.44 22.08 -12.22
CA GLY A 17 -2.54 23.31 -13.00
C GLY A 17 -2.95 24.53 -12.17
N ALA A 18 -2.80 25.71 -12.77
CA ALA A 18 -3.16 26.97 -12.13
C ALA A 18 -4.69 27.17 -12.14
N PRO A 19 -5.34 27.39 -10.98
CA PRO A 19 -6.76 27.72 -10.92
C PRO A 19 -7.04 29.14 -11.41
N ASN A 20 -8.28 29.44 -11.80
CA ASN A 20 -8.66 30.79 -12.23
C ASN A 20 -8.68 31.78 -11.06
N ALA A 21 -9.16 31.33 -9.89
CA ALA A 21 -9.25 32.14 -8.68
C ALA A 21 -8.98 31.29 -7.43
N LEU A 22 -8.40 31.89 -6.41
CA LEU A 22 -8.18 31.28 -5.10
C LEU A 22 -9.07 31.96 -4.06
N LEU A 23 -9.99 31.22 -3.45
CA LEU A 23 -10.82 31.70 -2.33
C LEU A 23 -10.15 31.37 -0.99
N SER A 24 -9.88 32.38 -0.17
CA SER A 24 -9.10 32.25 1.07
C SER A 24 -9.80 32.89 2.29
N ASP A 25 -9.48 32.44 3.51
CA ASP A 25 -10.12 32.89 4.76
C ASP A 25 -9.38 34.04 5.45
N ASN A 26 -8.60 34.81 4.69
CA ASN A 26 -7.75 35.89 5.18
C ASN A 26 -6.64 35.46 6.17
N ALA A 27 -6.23 34.19 6.14
CA ALA A 27 -5.11 33.74 6.96
C ALA A 27 -3.81 34.49 6.61
N ARG A 28 -3.03 34.87 7.62
CA ARG A 28 -1.75 35.59 7.45
C ARG A 28 -0.72 34.85 6.57
N ALA A 29 -0.85 33.54 6.40
CA ALA A 29 0.00 32.76 5.50
C ALA A 29 -0.41 32.89 4.03
N GLN A 30 -1.70 33.08 3.75
CA GLN A 30 -2.28 33.21 2.41
C GLN A 30 -2.13 34.65 1.88
N ILE A 31 -2.21 35.67 2.74
CA ILE A 31 -1.98 37.09 2.37
C ILE A 31 -0.47 37.44 2.35
N GLY A 32 0.42 36.45 2.39
CA GLY A 32 1.85 36.69 2.38
C GLY A 32 2.33 37.28 1.06
N LYS A 33 3.41 38.09 1.09
CA LYS A 33 4.04 38.64 -0.12
C LYS A 33 4.40 37.56 -1.15
N GLN A 34 4.85 36.40 -0.67
CA GLN A 34 5.20 35.25 -1.53
C GLN A 34 3.97 34.64 -2.21
N ALA A 35 2.87 34.45 -1.48
CA ALA A 35 1.62 33.95 -2.06
C ALA A 35 1.07 34.91 -3.12
N LEU A 36 1.06 36.22 -2.82
CA LEU A 36 0.66 37.26 -3.77
C LEU A 36 1.55 37.28 -5.03
N GLN A 37 2.85 37.00 -4.89
CA GLN A 37 3.76 36.90 -6.03
C GLN A 37 3.39 35.71 -6.93
N ILE A 38 3.12 34.54 -6.36
CA ILE A 38 2.70 33.36 -7.11
C ILE A 38 1.37 33.65 -7.84
N LEU A 39 0.38 34.22 -7.15
CA LEU A 39 -0.92 34.57 -7.75
C LEU A 39 -0.74 35.51 -8.96
N ARG A 40 0.13 36.53 -8.84
CA ARG A 40 0.44 37.45 -9.94
C ARG A 40 1.19 36.77 -11.09
N MET A 41 2.13 35.87 -10.80
CA MET A 41 2.90 35.16 -11.81
C MET A 41 2.02 34.25 -12.68
N TYR A 42 1.04 33.58 -12.07
CA TYR A 42 0.13 32.66 -12.75
C TYR A 42 -1.21 33.31 -13.16
N ALA A 43 -1.35 34.64 -12.97
CA ALA A 43 -2.58 35.39 -13.25
C ALA A 43 -3.84 34.80 -12.58
N ILE A 44 -3.70 34.40 -11.31
CA ILE A 44 -4.77 33.83 -10.48
C ILE A 44 -5.43 34.96 -9.69
N ASP A 45 -6.75 35.07 -9.76
CA ASP A 45 -7.50 36.06 -8.97
C ASP A 45 -7.51 35.70 -7.48
N ASP A 46 -7.26 36.69 -6.62
CA ASP A 46 -7.35 36.54 -5.16
C ASP A 46 -8.76 36.90 -4.67
N MET A 47 -9.48 35.92 -4.15
CA MET A 47 -10.79 36.09 -3.53
C MET A 47 -10.69 35.81 -2.03
N GLN A 48 -11.35 36.63 -1.22
CA GLN A 48 -11.27 36.53 0.24
C GLN A 48 -12.67 36.48 0.84
N CYS A 49 -12.88 35.54 1.76
CA CYS A 49 -14.09 35.50 2.56
C CYS A 49 -14.13 36.70 3.52
N GLU A 50 -15.33 37.23 3.77
CA GLU A 50 -15.49 38.31 4.74
C GLU A 50 -15.03 37.86 6.14
N PRO A 51 -14.34 38.73 6.90
CA PRO A 51 -13.96 38.43 8.27
C PRO A 51 -15.19 37.95 9.07
N HIS A 52 -15.02 36.88 9.85
CA HIS A 52 -16.06 36.24 10.66
C HIS A 52 -17.20 35.54 9.89
N HIS A 53 -17.13 35.43 8.56
CA HIS A 53 -18.14 34.73 7.74
C HIS A 53 -17.68 33.33 7.32
N GLN A 54 -17.50 32.44 8.31
CA GLN A 54 -16.96 31.08 8.10
C GLN A 54 -17.78 30.22 7.12
N HIS A 55 -19.08 30.47 6.99
CA HIS A 55 -19.97 29.74 6.10
C HIS A 55 -19.69 29.97 4.61
N GLN A 56 -18.95 31.03 4.24
CA GLN A 56 -18.52 31.30 2.86
C GLN A 56 -17.37 30.37 2.43
N ASN A 57 -16.64 29.77 3.39
CA ASN A 57 -15.55 28.87 3.09
C ASN A 57 -16.05 27.42 2.90
N TYR A 58 -16.34 27.06 1.65
CA TYR A 58 -16.75 25.70 1.28
C TYR A 58 -15.71 24.63 1.62
N ALA A 59 -14.42 24.99 1.67
CA ALA A 59 -13.35 24.04 1.97
C ALA A 59 -13.44 23.48 3.40
N GLU A 60 -13.82 24.30 4.37
CA GLU A 60 -13.92 23.88 5.78
C GLU A 60 -14.94 22.74 5.95
N ARG A 61 -16.11 22.88 5.30
CA ARG A 61 -17.14 21.84 5.30
C ARG A 61 -16.60 20.54 4.70
N ARG A 62 -15.87 20.62 3.59
CA ARG A 62 -15.29 19.44 2.95
C ARG A 62 -14.23 18.77 3.82
N ILE A 63 -13.39 19.54 4.50
CA ILE A 63 -12.39 19.02 5.44
C ILE A 63 -13.07 18.26 6.60
N GLN A 64 -14.20 18.75 7.10
CA GLN A 64 -14.97 18.06 8.14
C GLN A 64 -15.52 16.72 7.66
N GLU A 65 -16.07 16.65 6.44
CA GLU A 65 -16.54 15.41 5.82
C GLU A 65 -15.40 14.39 5.66
N VAL A 66 -14.24 14.85 5.17
CA VAL A 66 -13.04 14.01 5.03
C VAL A 66 -12.62 13.44 6.38
N LYS A 67 -12.53 14.26 7.43
CA LYS A 67 -12.18 13.82 8.79
C LYS A 67 -13.16 12.77 9.32
N LYS A 68 -14.46 12.97 9.10
CA LYS A 68 -15.49 12.00 9.50
C LYS A 68 -15.30 10.65 8.79
N MET A 69 -15.03 10.68 7.48
CA MET A 69 -14.83 9.47 6.69
C MET A 69 -13.53 8.74 7.07
N VAL A 70 -12.44 9.47 7.35
CA VAL A 70 -11.21 8.90 7.91
C VAL A 70 -11.48 8.14 9.20
N ASN A 71 -12.13 8.79 10.18
CA ASN A 71 -12.45 8.12 11.44
C ASN A 71 -13.30 6.87 11.21
N THR A 72 -14.33 6.96 10.37
CA THR A 72 -15.20 5.81 10.06
C THR A 72 -14.41 4.65 9.45
N ILE A 73 -13.52 4.92 8.50
CA ILE A 73 -12.70 3.88 7.86
C ILE A 73 -11.71 3.26 8.85
N MET A 74 -11.06 4.09 9.67
CA MET A 74 -10.12 3.60 10.69
C MET A 74 -10.82 2.75 11.74
N ASP A 75 -12.00 3.18 12.20
CA ASP A 75 -12.83 2.43 13.15
C ASP A 75 -13.28 1.08 12.56
N CYS A 76 -13.72 1.07 11.29
CA CYS A 76 -14.16 -0.16 10.61
C CYS A 76 -13.04 -1.17 10.34
N THR A 77 -11.79 -0.72 10.25
CA THR A 77 -10.63 -1.56 9.91
C THR A 77 -9.70 -1.80 11.09
N ASN A 78 -10.03 -1.27 12.26
CA ASN A 78 -9.17 -1.29 13.45
C ASN A 78 -7.76 -0.75 13.16
N THR A 79 -7.68 0.32 12.38
CA THR A 79 -6.40 0.95 12.01
C THR A 79 -5.86 1.74 13.21
N PRO A 80 -4.58 1.57 13.60
CA PRO A 80 -3.96 2.37 14.65
C PRO A 80 -3.98 3.88 14.36
N PRO A 81 -4.13 4.74 15.39
CA PRO A 81 -4.30 6.19 15.22
C PRO A 81 -3.09 6.87 14.59
N GLU A 82 -1.90 6.29 14.70
CA GLU A 82 -0.66 6.80 14.08
C GLU A 82 -0.72 6.87 12.55
N TYR A 83 -1.57 6.06 11.90
CA TYR A 83 -1.73 6.03 10.44
C TYR A 83 -2.84 6.95 9.92
N TRP A 84 -3.37 7.85 10.75
CA TRP A 84 -4.46 8.76 10.37
C TRP A 84 -4.13 9.59 9.13
N LEU A 85 -2.87 10.03 8.98
CA LEU A 85 -2.43 10.84 7.85
C LEU A 85 -2.41 10.04 6.54
N LEU A 86 -2.00 8.78 6.59
CA LEU A 86 -2.06 7.88 5.43
C LEU A 86 -3.52 7.63 5.04
N CYS A 87 -4.39 7.41 6.02
CA CYS A 87 -5.82 7.25 5.78
C CYS A 87 -6.43 8.52 5.17
N LEU A 88 -6.00 9.71 5.62
CA LEU A 88 -6.44 10.99 5.05
C LEU A 88 -6.11 11.10 3.56
N PHE A 89 -4.90 10.73 3.15
CA PHE A 89 -4.50 10.73 1.74
C PHE A 89 -5.31 9.74 0.92
N TYR A 90 -5.51 8.52 1.41
CA TYR A 90 -6.35 7.52 0.76
C TYR A 90 -7.80 7.99 0.60
N VAL A 91 -8.40 8.55 1.66
CA VAL A 91 -9.77 9.08 1.64
C VAL A 91 -9.90 10.23 0.65
N THR A 92 -8.91 11.12 0.59
CA THR A 92 -8.90 12.24 -0.36
C THR A 92 -8.83 11.73 -1.80
N TYR A 93 -7.94 10.77 -2.07
CA TYR A 93 -7.85 10.11 -3.37
C TYR A 93 -9.16 9.41 -3.77
N LEU A 94 -9.75 8.64 -2.85
CA LEU A 94 -11.02 7.96 -3.05
C LEU A 94 -12.13 8.95 -3.41
N LEU A 95 -12.26 10.05 -2.65
CA LEU A 95 -13.29 11.06 -2.90
C LEU A 95 -13.14 11.78 -4.24
N ASN A 96 -11.91 11.90 -4.77
CA ASN A 96 -11.67 12.47 -6.10
C ASN A 96 -12.10 11.51 -7.23
N CYS A 97 -12.16 10.21 -6.95
CA CYS A 97 -12.56 9.16 -7.88
C CYS A 97 -14.04 8.76 -7.79
N LEU A 98 -14.73 9.08 -6.69
CA LEU A 98 -16.15 8.76 -6.51
C LEU A 98 -17.06 9.80 -7.19
N ALA A 99 -18.17 9.32 -7.75
CA ALA A 99 -19.17 10.18 -8.35
C ALA A 99 -19.92 10.99 -7.28
N VAL A 100 -20.18 12.26 -7.58
CA VAL A 100 -20.92 13.16 -6.68
C VAL A 100 -22.18 13.66 -7.38
N GLU A 101 -23.32 13.55 -6.72
CA GLU A 101 -24.62 13.95 -7.27
C GLU A 101 -24.65 15.43 -7.68
N SER A 102 -24.08 16.32 -6.86
CA SER A 102 -23.99 17.76 -7.16
C SER A 102 -23.15 18.09 -8.41
N LEU A 103 -22.37 17.13 -8.91
CA LEU A 103 -21.58 17.23 -10.14
C LEU A 103 -22.23 16.47 -11.30
N ASN A 104 -23.55 16.28 -11.28
CA ASN A 104 -24.30 15.48 -12.27
C ASN A 104 -23.77 14.05 -12.37
N TRP A 105 -23.50 13.42 -11.21
CA TRP A 105 -22.95 12.06 -11.12
C TRP A 105 -21.59 11.86 -11.80
N ARG A 106 -20.82 12.94 -11.98
CA ARG A 106 -19.42 12.89 -12.42
C ARG A 106 -18.47 12.89 -11.23
N THR A 107 -17.24 12.43 -11.43
CA THR A 107 -16.20 12.46 -10.39
C THR A 107 -15.56 13.85 -10.31
N PRO A 108 -15.10 14.29 -9.13
CA PRO A 108 -14.40 15.57 -8.99
C PRO A 108 -13.18 15.67 -9.92
N LEU A 109 -12.39 14.61 -10.06
CA LEU A 109 -11.23 14.62 -10.94
C LEU A 109 -11.62 14.77 -12.42
N GLN A 110 -12.73 14.15 -12.84
CA GLN A 110 -13.26 14.30 -14.20
C GLN A 110 -13.72 15.72 -14.47
N VAL A 111 -14.37 16.38 -13.51
CA VAL A 111 -14.80 17.77 -13.67
C VAL A 111 -13.60 18.71 -13.70
N ALA A 112 -12.58 18.47 -12.88
CA ALA A 112 -11.39 19.32 -12.79
C ALA A 112 -10.45 19.16 -14.00
N CYS A 113 -10.16 17.93 -14.42
CA CYS A 113 -9.15 17.65 -15.45
C CYS A 113 -9.75 17.30 -16.82
N GLY A 114 -11.07 17.11 -16.92
CA GLY A 114 -11.75 16.67 -18.14
C GLY A 114 -11.59 15.19 -18.48
N GLN A 115 -10.76 14.44 -17.74
CA GLN A 115 -10.49 13.02 -17.96
C GLN A 115 -11.13 12.14 -16.87
N ARG A 116 -11.74 11.03 -17.28
CA ARG A 116 -12.33 10.08 -16.32
C ARG A 116 -11.22 9.32 -15.60
N PRO A 117 -11.19 9.32 -14.25
CA PRO A 117 -10.21 8.51 -13.51
C PRO A 117 -10.46 7.02 -13.71
N ASP A 118 -9.38 6.26 -13.84
CA ASP A 118 -9.43 4.79 -13.76
C ASP A 118 -9.45 4.37 -12.28
N ILE A 119 -10.43 3.52 -11.93
CA ILE A 119 -10.64 3.01 -10.57
C ILE A 119 -10.15 1.57 -10.39
N SER A 120 -9.61 0.95 -11.45
CA SER A 120 -9.11 -0.44 -11.43
C SER A 120 -8.22 -0.72 -10.22
N ALA A 121 -7.32 0.20 -9.89
CA ALA A 121 -6.41 0.08 -8.76
C ALA A 121 -7.11 0.09 -7.38
N LEU A 122 -8.27 0.74 -7.25
CA LEU A 122 -9.06 0.80 -6.01
C LEU A 122 -9.96 -0.43 -5.80
N LEU A 123 -10.22 -1.21 -6.86
CA LEU A 123 -11.12 -2.37 -6.80
C LEU A 123 -10.42 -3.63 -6.28
N LEU A 124 -9.09 -3.67 -6.27
CA LEU A 124 -8.32 -4.87 -5.95
C LEU A 124 -8.14 -5.11 -4.44
N PHE A 125 -8.00 -4.05 -3.66
CA PHE A 125 -7.68 -4.15 -2.23
C PHE A 125 -8.48 -3.16 -1.41
N ARG A 126 -8.74 -3.52 -0.15
CA ARG A 126 -9.40 -2.65 0.82
C ARG A 126 -8.36 -1.90 1.66
N TRP A 127 -8.76 -0.75 2.19
CA TRP A 127 -7.95 -0.01 3.17
C TRP A 127 -7.50 -0.93 4.31
N PHE A 128 -6.21 -0.90 4.63
CA PHE A 128 -5.56 -1.62 5.71
C PHE A 128 -5.68 -3.17 5.63
N GLU A 129 -5.99 -3.69 4.44
CA GLU A 129 -6.05 -5.13 4.20
C GLU A 129 -4.67 -5.77 4.35
N PRO A 130 -4.56 -6.94 5.02
CA PRO A 130 -3.32 -7.73 5.01
C PRO A 130 -2.99 -8.17 3.59
N VAL A 131 -1.76 -7.91 3.14
CA VAL A 131 -1.25 -8.29 1.82
C VAL A 131 0.14 -8.91 1.94
N TYR A 132 0.46 -9.79 1.00
CA TYR A 132 1.84 -10.15 0.72
C TYR A 132 2.38 -9.30 -0.42
N TYR A 133 3.64 -8.90 -0.33
CA TYR A 133 4.33 -8.17 -1.39
C TYR A 133 5.69 -8.78 -1.68
N TYR A 134 6.11 -8.66 -2.93
CA TYR A 134 7.42 -9.13 -3.37
C TYR A 134 8.54 -8.20 -2.92
N ASP A 135 9.57 -8.76 -2.29
CA ASP A 135 10.79 -8.08 -1.89
C ASP A 135 12.02 -8.66 -2.60
N PRO A 136 12.67 -7.89 -3.50
CA PRO A 136 13.79 -8.40 -4.31
C PRO A 136 15.06 -8.68 -3.51
N ASP A 137 15.28 -7.97 -2.39
CA ASP A 137 16.59 -7.86 -1.74
C ASP A 137 16.92 -9.04 -0.81
N HIS A 138 15.94 -9.90 -0.50
CA HIS A 138 16.01 -10.79 0.68
C HIS A 138 15.91 -12.29 0.40
N ALA A 139 15.94 -12.74 -0.87
CA ALA A 139 16.08 -14.18 -1.11
C ALA A 139 16.98 -14.55 -2.29
N SER A 140 17.98 -15.36 -1.96
CA SER A 140 18.70 -16.23 -2.90
C SER A 140 18.12 -17.64 -2.80
N PHE A 141 17.87 -18.29 -3.94
CA PHE A 141 17.60 -19.74 -3.93
C PHE A 141 18.77 -20.47 -3.25
N PRO A 142 18.54 -21.45 -2.35
CA PRO A 142 17.28 -22.14 -2.03
C PRO A 142 16.52 -21.63 -0.78
N SER A 143 16.88 -20.48 -0.19
CA SER A 143 16.36 -20.05 1.12
C SER A 143 15.11 -19.14 1.04
N GLN A 144 14.87 -18.30 2.07
CA GLN A 144 13.61 -17.64 2.51
C GLN A 144 12.61 -17.19 1.42
N SER A 145 11.32 -17.04 1.77
CA SER A 145 10.32 -16.54 0.83
C SER A 145 10.67 -15.12 0.35
N ARG A 146 10.50 -14.84 -0.94
CA ARG A 146 10.60 -13.47 -1.49
C ARG A 146 9.37 -12.62 -1.18
N GLU A 147 8.35 -13.22 -0.57
CA GLU A 147 7.14 -12.53 -0.14
C GLU A 147 7.23 -12.15 1.33
N LYS A 148 6.94 -10.87 1.62
CA LYS A 148 6.82 -10.33 2.98
C LYS A 148 5.40 -9.86 3.24
N THR A 149 5.02 -9.75 4.51
CA THR A 149 3.70 -9.27 4.93
C THR A 149 3.68 -7.75 5.11
N GLY A 150 2.53 -7.16 4.81
CA GLY A 150 2.24 -5.76 5.08
C GLY A 150 0.76 -5.45 4.99
N ARG A 151 0.43 -4.16 5.09
CA ARG A 151 -0.92 -3.62 4.95
C ARG A 151 -1.02 -2.74 3.71
N TRP A 152 -2.07 -2.94 2.92
CA TRP A 152 -2.35 -2.06 1.80
C TRP A 152 -2.85 -0.71 2.30
N ILE A 153 -2.24 0.39 1.86
CA ILE A 153 -2.54 1.76 2.32
C ILE A 153 -2.85 2.75 1.18
N GLY A 154 -2.98 2.28 -0.06
CA GLY A 154 -3.40 3.13 -1.18
C GLY A 154 -2.66 2.90 -2.49
N VAL A 155 -3.01 3.69 -3.49
CA VAL A 155 -2.40 3.67 -4.83
C VAL A 155 -1.21 4.62 -4.87
N ALA A 156 -0.12 4.21 -5.52
CA ALA A 156 1.09 5.00 -5.67
C ALA A 156 1.12 5.73 -7.03
N GLU A 157 0.39 6.84 -7.16
CA GLU A 157 0.16 7.55 -8.43
C GLU A 157 1.43 7.99 -9.17
N HIS A 158 2.51 8.29 -8.44
CA HIS A 158 3.76 8.82 -9.01
C HIS A 158 4.93 7.83 -8.96
N LYS A 159 4.65 6.54 -8.77
CA LYS A 159 5.70 5.50 -8.70
C LYS A 159 5.29 4.25 -9.45
N GLY A 160 6.14 3.80 -10.37
CA GLY A 160 5.93 2.56 -11.09
C GLY A 160 4.84 2.67 -12.15
N ASP A 161 4.05 1.60 -12.29
CA ASP A 161 2.93 1.49 -13.22
C ASP A 161 1.59 1.76 -12.53
N ALA A 162 0.48 1.81 -13.28
CA ALA A 162 -0.88 2.11 -12.80
C ALA A 162 -1.35 1.21 -11.64
N LEU A 163 -0.86 -0.03 -11.57
CA LEU A 163 -1.15 -0.99 -10.50
C LEU A 163 0.01 -1.09 -9.50
N THR A 164 0.54 0.06 -9.09
CA THR A 164 1.53 0.16 -8.01
C THR A 164 0.85 0.69 -6.76
N TYR A 165 1.14 0.06 -5.63
CA TYR A 165 0.50 0.34 -4.36
C TYR A 165 1.49 0.77 -3.31
N TRP A 166 1.01 1.59 -2.39
CA TRP A 166 1.67 1.83 -1.12
C TRP A 166 1.33 0.71 -0.16
N ILE A 167 2.38 0.12 0.42
CA ILE A 167 2.28 -0.96 1.40
C ILE A 167 3.01 -0.54 2.66
N LEU A 168 2.30 -0.59 3.78
CA LEU A 168 2.91 -0.45 5.09
C LEU A 168 3.52 -1.79 5.49
N THR A 169 4.83 -1.84 5.61
CA THR A 169 5.55 -3.06 6.04
C THR A 169 5.22 -3.38 7.51
N ASP A 170 4.90 -4.63 7.84
CA ASP A 170 4.62 -4.99 9.24
C ASP A 170 5.87 -4.88 10.14
N ASN A 171 7.07 -5.15 9.61
CA ASN A 171 8.30 -5.17 10.41
C ASN A 171 8.86 -3.77 10.70
N THR A 172 8.90 -2.90 9.67
CA THR A 172 9.54 -1.59 9.76
C THR A 172 8.55 -0.43 9.90
N HIS A 173 7.25 -0.68 9.75
CA HIS A 173 6.20 0.35 9.73
C HIS A 173 6.49 1.50 8.73
N GLN A 174 7.15 1.17 7.61
CA GLN A 174 7.46 2.10 6.53
C GLN A 174 6.55 1.86 5.33
N ALA A 175 6.21 2.94 4.63
CA ALA A 175 5.46 2.87 3.38
C ALA A 175 6.41 2.61 2.20
N VAL A 176 6.25 1.45 1.55
CA VAL A 176 7.01 1.06 0.35
C VAL A 176 6.08 0.96 -0.85
N ALA A 177 6.58 1.34 -2.03
CA ALA A 177 5.83 1.21 -3.28
C ALA A 177 6.11 -0.14 -3.93
N ARG A 178 5.07 -0.93 -4.23
CA ARG A 178 5.19 -2.29 -4.81
C ARG A 178 4.05 -2.56 -5.78
N SER A 179 4.35 -3.21 -6.90
CA SER A 179 3.38 -3.61 -7.94
C SER A 179 2.96 -5.08 -7.82
N VAL A 180 3.85 -5.96 -7.34
CA VAL A 180 3.55 -7.38 -7.14
C VAL A 180 3.00 -7.58 -5.73
N VAL A 181 1.68 -7.65 -5.63
CA VAL A 181 0.92 -7.70 -4.38
C VAL A 181 -0.19 -8.73 -4.48
N CYS A 182 -0.41 -9.50 -3.43
CA CYS A 182 -1.57 -10.39 -3.32
C CYS A 182 -2.21 -10.29 -1.94
N SER A 183 -3.52 -10.54 -1.87
CA SER A 183 -4.26 -10.50 -0.61
C SER A 183 -3.80 -11.65 0.30
N ALA A 184 -3.54 -11.32 1.57
CA ALA A 184 -3.19 -12.28 2.61
C ALA A 184 -4.40 -12.64 3.49
N ASN A 185 -5.63 -12.33 3.05
CA ASN A 185 -6.84 -12.74 3.75
C ASN A 185 -7.01 -14.26 3.72
N VAL A 186 -7.29 -14.82 4.91
CA VAL A 186 -7.32 -16.27 5.18
C VAL A 186 -8.39 -16.98 4.35
N ASP A 187 -9.47 -16.28 3.99
CA ASP A 187 -10.61 -16.84 3.28
C ASP A 187 -10.30 -17.20 1.81
N ASN A 188 -9.24 -16.64 1.23
CA ASN A 188 -8.88 -16.87 -0.18
C ASN A 188 -8.06 -18.15 -0.42
N GLY A 189 -7.67 -18.88 0.63
CA GLY A 189 -6.87 -20.12 0.50
C GLY A 189 -5.42 -19.93 0.00
N LEU A 190 -4.99 -18.70 -0.29
CA LEU A 190 -3.69 -18.33 -0.83
C LEU A 190 -2.68 -17.94 0.27
N LYS A 191 -2.68 -18.67 1.39
CA LYS A 191 -1.79 -18.34 2.52
C LYS A 191 -0.36 -18.81 2.24
N ASN A 192 0.59 -17.87 2.21
CA ASN A 192 2.00 -18.24 2.18
C ASN A 192 2.50 -18.63 3.59
N HIS A 193 2.58 -19.93 3.85
CA HIS A 193 3.07 -20.49 5.12
C HIS A 193 4.54 -20.15 5.41
N ARG A 194 5.37 -19.94 4.39
CA ARG A 194 6.79 -19.56 4.58
C ARG A 194 6.93 -18.10 5.00
N ALA A 195 6.03 -17.23 4.55
CA ALA A 195 6.01 -15.82 4.92
C ALA A 195 5.32 -15.58 6.28
N ALA A 196 4.28 -16.37 6.61
CA ALA A 196 3.53 -16.25 7.86
C ALA A 196 4.30 -16.74 9.11
N ASN A 197 5.27 -17.66 8.92
CA ASN A 197 6.03 -18.29 10.00
C ASN A 197 7.43 -17.69 10.17
N SER A 198 7.62 -16.38 9.98
CA SER A 198 8.90 -15.72 10.20
C SER A 198 9.26 -15.62 11.70
N SER A 199 9.29 -16.76 12.40
CA SER A 199 10.13 -16.94 13.58
C SER A 199 11.59 -16.97 13.10
N PRO A 200 12.55 -16.36 13.82
CA PRO A 200 13.97 -16.41 13.47
C PRO A 200 14.54 -17.84 13.42
N ASP A 201 13.78 -18.83 13.90
CA ASP A 201 14.11 -20.26 13.93
C ASP A 201 13.47 -21.07 12.76
N GLY A 202 12.92 -20.40 11.74
CA GLY A 202 12.26 -21.02 10.59
C GLY A 202 13.19 -21.70 9.57
N GLY A 203 14.30 -22.27 10.02
CA GLY A 203 14.92 -23.40 9.32
C GLY A 203 14.05 -24.64 9.51
N GLU A 204 14.32 -25.72 8.78
CA GLU A 204 13.85 -27.04 9.20
C GLU A 204 14.14 -27.18 10.71
N PRO A 205 13.23 -27.75 11.54
CA PRO A 205 13.60 -28.10 12.90
C PRO A 205 14.91 -28.86 12.77
N SER A 206 15.92 -28.46 13.53
CA SER A 206 17.18 -29.18 13.63
C SER A 206 16.93 -30.53 14.30
N ASN A 207 16.09 -31.37 13.71
CA ASN A 207 16.29 -32.79 13.78
C ASN A 207 17.71 -33.00 13.27
N PRO A 208 18.52 -33.83 13.96
CA PRO A 208 19.79 -34.24 13.40
C PRO A 208 19.51 -34.67 11.97
N LYS A 209 20.22 -34.04 11.00
CA LYS A 209 20.13 -34.41 9.58
C LYS A 209 19.98 -35.92 9.52
N PRO A 210 18.92 -36.49 8.91
CA PRO A 210 18.87 -37.93 8.78
C PRO A 210 20.17 -38.31 8.10
N ILE A 211 21.04 -39.00 8.83
CA ILE A 211 22.28 -39.48 8.25
C ILE A 211 21.81 -40.51 7.25
N VAL A 212 21.81 -40.12 5.97
CA VAL A 212 21.63 -41.06 4.87
C VAL A 212 22.90 -41.88 4.85
N LEU A 213 22.95 -42.91 5.70
CA LEU A 213 23.96 -43.95 5.61
C LEU A 213 23.60 -44.77 4.38
N ALA A 214 24.46 -44.76 3.38
CA ALA A 214 24.38 -45.78 2.36
C ALA A 214 24.62 -47.14 3.04
N LEU A 215 24.05 -48.22 2.50
CA LEU A 215 24.26 -49.56 3.03
C LEU A 215 25.76 -49.93 3.11
N SER A 216 26.58 -49.29 2.28
CA SER A 216 28.05 -49.37 2.29
C SER A 216 28.70 -48.85 3.57
N ASP A 217 28.05 -47.89 4.26
CA ASP A 217 28.59 -47.18 5.40
C ASP A 217 28.37 -47.96 6.72
N LEU A 218 27.52 -49.00 6.69
CA LEU A 218 27.20 -49.89 7.82
C LEU A 218 28.07 -51.16 7.85
N ARG A 219 29.15 -51.24 7.07
CA ARG A 219 30.07 -52.40 7.04
C ARG A 219 30.91 -52.48 8.33
N ASN A 220 30.31 -52.98 9.41
CA ASN A 220 31.04 -53.70 10.43
C ASN A 220 31.01 -55.20 10.08
N PRO A 221 32.16 -55.85 9.82
CA PRO A 221 32.21 -57.21 9.27
C PRO A 221 31.87 -58.35 10.25
N ALA A 222 31.23 -58.07 11.40
CA ALA A 222 31.17 -59.03 12.51
C ALA A 222 29.78 -59.55 12.91
N ALA A 223 28.68 -59.04 12.35
CA ALA A 223 27.36 -59.62 12.62
C ALA A 223 26.37 -59.14 11.57
N ILE A 224 25.80 -60.04 10.75
CA ILE A 224 24.41 -60.02 10.26
C ILE A 224 24.22 -61.27 9.38
N ASN A 225 23.13 -62.00 9.64
CA ASN A 225 22.69 -63.16 8.86
C ASN A 225 22.32 -62.74 7.42
N PRO A 226 22.77 -63.49 6.39
CA PRO A 226 22.56 -63.13 4.98
C PRO A 226 21.11 -63.28 4.47
N SER A 227 20.17 -63.75 5.30
CA SER A 227 18.77 -63.98 4.92
C SER A 227 17.85 -62.76 5.05
N LEU A 228 18.37 -61.60 5.48
CA LEU A 228 17.60 -60.35 5.64
C LEU A 228 17.72 -59.38 4.45
N PHE A 229 18.45 -59.76 3.40
CA PHE A 229 18.82 -58.87 2.29
C PHE A 229 18.19 -59.19 0.92
N GLU A 230 17.17 -60.05 0.86
CA GLU A 230 16.39 -60.18 -0.37
C GLU A 230 15.48 -58.95 -0.51
N SER A 231 15.97 -57.98 -1.28
CA SER A 231 15.12 -56.91 -1.82
C SER A 231 14.28 -57.51 -2.95
N PRO A 232 12.97 -57.24 -3.01
CA PRO A 232 12.15 -57.69 -4.13
C PRO A 232 12.70 -57.08 -5.42
N ALA A 233 13.04 -57.93 -6.39
CA ALA A 233 13.49 -57.49 -7.70
C ALA A 233 12.28 -56.95 -8.46
N PHE A 234 12.22 -55.64 -8.64
CA PHE A 234 11.26 -55.01 -9.54
C PHE A 234 11.72 -55.17 -10.98
N SER A 235 10.84 -55.68 -11.84
CA SER A 235 11.07 -55.72 -13.28
C SER A 235 10.74 -54.33 -13.89
N PRO A 236 11.53 -53.81 -14.85
CA PRO A 236 11.28 -52.51 -15.49
C PRO A 236 9.88 -52.33 -16.10
N ASP A 237 9.17 -53.42 -16.38
CA ASP A 237 7.81 -53.40 -16.96
C ASP A 237 6.71 -53.09 -15.93
N GLU A 238 7.01 -53.04 -14.63
CA GLU A 238 6.05 -52.70 -13.56
C GLU A 238 5.96 -51.18 -13.27
N LEU A 239 6.75 -50.36 -13.97
CA LEU A 239 6.84 -48.90 -13.78
C LEU A 239 6.26 -48.09 -14.95
N ILE A 240 5.27 -48.64 -15.65
CA ILE A 240 4.48 -47.92 -16.66
C ILE A 240 3.02 -47.83 -16.22
#